data_AF-A0A0J0ZQR4-F1
#
_entry.id   AF-A0A0J0ZQR4-F1
#
_cell.length_a   1.000
_cell.length_b   1.000
_cell.length_c   1.000
_cell.angle_alpha   90.00
_cell.angle_beta   90.00
_cell.angle_gamma   90.00
#
_symmetry.space_group_name_H-M   'P 1'
#
loop_
_entity.id
_entity.type
_entity.pdbx_description
1 polymer ?
#
loop_
_entity_poly.entity_id
_entity_poly.type
_entity_poly.pdbx_seq_one_letter_code
_entity_poly.pdbx_strand_id
1 'polypeptide(L)'
;MSDYITLDLAKSHLRVLHARDDSYIELLIKAALKAVRNYIDRDFAEVQLKWGVPSDVLPEDLIFAALLIIGDMYQNRAAQTDAALFINIACERLMGPYVKKGVK
;
A
#
# COMPACT_ATOMS: atom_id res chain seq x y z
N MET A 1 -13.83 2.45 6.72
CA MET A 1 -12.57 1.73 7.00
C MET A 1 -12.09 1.05 5.74
N SER A 2 -10.79 1.02 5.49
CA SER A 2 -10.18 -0.01 4.65
C SER A 2 -10.03 -1.27 5.51
N ASP A 3 -10.54 -2.40 5.03
CA ASP A 3 -10.61 -3.61 5.87
C ASP A 3 -9.24 -4.22 6.17
N TYR A 4 -8.20 -3.88 5.39
CA TYR A 4 -6.88 -4.51 5.46
C TYR A 4 -5.81 -3.72 6.23
N ILE A 5 -5.95 -2.39 6.32
CA ILE A 5 -4.98 -1.51 6.99
C ILE A 5 -5.76 -0.57 7.89
N THR A 6 -5.45 -0.61 9.19
CA THR A 6 -6.05 0.28 10.18
C THR A 6 -5.38 1.65 10.15
N LEU A 7 -6.13 2.67 10.59
CA LEU A 7 -5.61 4.02 10.74
C LEU A 7 -4.42 4.05 11.72
N ASP A 8 -4.52 3.34 12.85
CA ASP A 8 -3.45 3.28 13.85
C ASP A 8 -2.16 2.65 13.31
N LEU A 9 -2.27 1.60 12.50
CA LEU A 9 -1.10 0.99 11.85
C LEU A 9 -0.43 1.97 10.88
N ALA A 10 -1.22 2.66 10.05
CA ALA A 10 -0.69 3.66 9.13
C ALA A 10 -0.04 4.84 9.87
N LYS A 11 -0.66 5.33 10.95
CA LYS A 11 -0.12 6.39 11.81
C LYS A 11 1.19 5.96 12.47
N SER A 12 1.25 4.74 12.99
CA SER A 12 2.46 4.16 13.56
C SER A 12 3.59 4.12 12.54
N HIS A 13 3.31 3.66 11.32
CA HIS A 13 4.28 3.65 10.21
C HIS A 13 4.79 5.06 9.86
N LEU A 14 3.88 6.04 9.79
CA LEU A 14 4.20 7.44 9.48
C LEU A 14 4.80 8.22 10.67
N ARG A 15 4.85 7.62 11.86
CA ARG A 15 5.22 8.29 13.13
C ARG A 15 4.34 9.50 13.47
N VAL A 16 3.06 9.42 13.13
CA VAL A 16 2.06 10.48 13.40
C VAL A 16 1.37 10.22 14.73
N LEU A 17 1.59 11.11 15.71
CA LEU A 17 1.06 10.97 17.07
C LEU A 17 -0.24 11.77 17.34
N HIS A 18 -0.71 12.52 16.35
CA HIS A 18 -1.89 13.39 16.47
C HIS A 18 -3.05 12.93 15.60
N ALA A 19 -4.24 13.48 15.83
CA ALA A 19 -5.47 13.13 15.09
C ALA A 19 -5.78 14.05 13.89
N ARG A 20 -5.04 15.17 13.70
CA ARG A 20 -5.36 16.18 12.67
C ARG A 20 -5.36 15.61 11.24
N ASP A 21 -4.49 14.65 10.98
CA ASP A 21 -4.30 14.09 9.65
C ASP A 21 -5.10 12.81 9.42
N ASP A 22 -5.92 12.38 10.39
CA ASP A 22 -6.59 11.08 10.35
C ASP A 22 -7.43 10.92 9.07
N SER A 23 -8.26 11.91 8.74
CA SER A 23 -9.06 11.89 7.50
C SER A 23 -8.20 11.85 6.23
N TYR A 24 -7.03 12.48 6.24
CA TYR A 24 -6.12 12.45 5.10
C TYR A 24 -5.43 11.08 4.99
N ILE A 25 -4.94 10.53 6.09
CA ILE A 25 -4.32 9.20 6.14
C ILE A 25 -5.32 8.12 5.70
N GLU A 26 -6.59 8.22 6.08
CA GLU A 26 -7.64 7.32 5.58
C GLU A 26 -7.80 7.36 4.06
N LEU A 27 -7.66 8.54 3.43
CA LEU A 27 -7.68 8.66 1.98
C LEU A 27 -6.43 8.03 1.35
N LEU A 28 -5.26 8.23 1.97
CA LEU A 28 -4.01 7.62 1.51
C LEU A 28 -4.07 6.10 1.58
N ILE A 29 -4.66 5.52 2.62
CA ILE A 29 -4.81 4.06 2.73
C ILE A 29 -5.65 3.53 1.55
N LYS A 30 -6.77 4.17 1.22
CA LYS A 30 -7.61 3.79 0.06
C LYS A 30 -6.82 3.89 -1.25
N ALA A 31 -6.06 4.97 -1.43
CA ALA A 31 -5.25 5.19 -2.62
C ALA A 31 -4.14 4.13 -2.75
N ALA A 32 -3.44 3.82 -1.66
CA ALA A 32 -2.36 2.84 -1.65
C ALA A 32 -2.86 1.42 -1.92
N LEU A 33 -3.97 0.99 -1.30
CA LEU A 33 -4.57 -0.32 -1.58
C LEU A 33 -5.02 -0.43 -3.04
N LYS A 34 -5.57 0.65 -3.61
CA LYS A 34 -5.90 0.70 -5.04
C LYS A 34 -4.64 0.61 -5.90
N ALA A 35 -3.55 1.29 -5.54
CA ALA A 35 -2.29 1.23 -6.26
C ALA A 35 -1.69 -0.17 -6.25
N VAL A 36 -1.69 -0.85 -5.10
CA VAL A 36 -1.25 -2.24 -4.98
C VAL A 36 -2.09 -3.15 -5.88
N ARG A 37 -3.42 -3.05 -5.83
CA ARG A 37 -4.33 -3.85 -6.68
C ARG A 37 -4.04 -3.66 -8.17
N ASN A 38 -3.83 -2.41 -8.58
CA ASN A 38 -3.51 -2.07 -9.97
C ASN A 38 -2.15 -2.63 -10.38
N TYR A 39 -1.14 -2.54 -9.50
CA TYR A 39 0.19 -3.05 -9.78
C TYR A 39 0.21 -4.57 -9.97
N ILE A 40 -0.49 -5.31 -9.11
CA ILE A 40 -0.53 -6.77 -9.18
C ILE A 40 -1.49 -7.29 -10.26
N ASP A 41 -2.30 -6.42 -10.87
CA ASP A 41 -3.34 -6.74 -11.85
C ASP A 41 -4.24 -7.92 -11.40
N ARG A 42 -4.66 -7.86 -10.13
CA ARG A 42 -5.41 -8.93 -9.47
C ARG A 42 -6.25 -8.36 -8.34
N ASP A 43 -7.48 -8.87 -8.19
CA ASP A 43 -8.30 -8.55 -7.03
C ASP A 43 -7.78 -9.21 -5.74
N PHE A 44 -8.03 -8.60 -4.59
CA PHE A 44 -7.61 -9.14 -3.30
C PHE A 44 -8.28 -10.47 -2.97
N ALA A 45 -9.53 -10.68 -3.39
CA ALA A 45 -10.20 -11.98 -3.26
C ALA A 45 -9.46 -13.10 -4.01
N GLU A 46 -8.93 -12.79 -5.20
CA GLU A 46 -8.13 -13.76 -5.96
C GLU A 46 -6.77 -14.04 -5.31
N VAL A 47 -6.14 -13.03 -4.70
CA VAL A 47 -4.89 -13.20 -3.93
C VAL A 47 -5.15 -14.14 -2.76
N GLN A 48 -6.21 -13.91 -2.01
CA GLN A 48 -6.58 -14.72 -0.85
C GLN A 48 -6.81 -16.18 -1.23
N LEU A 49 -7.59 -16.42 -2.29
CA LEU A 49 -7.84 -17.77 -2.79
C LEU A 49 -6.56 -18.48 -3.24
N LYS A 50 -5.71 -17.80 -4.01
CA LYS A 50 -4.52 -18.43 -4.61
C LYS A 50 -3.41 -18.69 -3.60
N TRP A 51 -3.27 -17.84 -2.57
CA TRP A 51 -2.26 -17.99 -1.52
C TRP A 51 -2.80 -18.63 -0.23
N GLY A 52 -4.07 -19.05 -0.21
CA GLY A 52 -4.68 -19.71 0.95
C GLY A 52 -4.80 -18.81 2.18
N VAL A 53 -4.95 -17.50 1.98
CA VAL A 53 -5.07 -16.49 3.04
C VAL A 53 -6.56 -16.25 3.32
N PRO A 54 -6.97 -16.00 4.59
CA PRO A 54 -8.35 -15.64 4.92
C PRO A 54 -8.88 -14.44 4.11
N SER A 55 -10.18 -14.42 3.84
CA SER A 55 -10.83 -13.40 2.98
C SER A 55 -10.79 -11.96 3.53
N ASP A 56 -10.51 -11.81 4.81
CA ASP A 56 -10.39 -10.55 5.53
C ASP A 56 -8.92 -10.09 5.69
N VAL A 57 -7.96 -10.90 5.25
CA VAL A 57 -6.53 -10.64 5.44
C VAL A 57 -5.82 -10.54 4.09
N LEU A 58 -4.84 -9.66 4.01
CA LEU A 58 -3.88 -9.63 2.90
C LEU A 58 -2.54 -10.20 3.36
N PRO A 59 -1.76 -10.82 2.45
CA PRO A 59 -0.37 -11.16 2.72
C PRO A 59 0.40 -9.96 3.26
N GLU A 60 1.24 -10.19 4.26
CA GLU A 60 2.02 -9.12 4.94
C GLU A 60 2.86 -8.31 3.94
N ASP A 61 3.39 -8.95 2.90
CA ASP A 61 4.15 -8.28 1.83
C ASP A 61 3.34 -7.16 1.17
N LEU A 62 2.06 -7.41 0.87
CA LEU A 62 1.17 -6.42 0.24
C LEU A 62 0.78 -5.31 1.22
N ILE A 63 0.65 -5.64 2.50
CA ILE A 63 0.43 -4.65 3.56
C ILE A 63 1.64 -3.71 3.66
N PHE A 64 2.85 -4.24 3.73
CA PHE A 64 4.06 -3.42 3.80
C PHE A 64 4.30 -2.62 2.51
N ALA A 65 4.02 -3.18 1.33
CA ALA A 65 4.07 -2.42 0.09
C ALA A 65 3.09 -1.22 0.11
N ALA A 66 1.87 -1.43 0.58
CA ALA A 66 0.90 -0.34 0.76
C ALA A 66 1.39 0.70 1.78
N LEU A 67 1.99 0.29 2.90
CA LEU A 67 2.56 1.21 3.88
C LEU A 67 3.66 2.08 3.29
N LEU A 68 4.57 1.50 2.49
CA LEU A 68 5.61 2.25 1.79
C LEU A 68 5.03 3.28 0.81
N ILE A 69 3.96 2.92 0.08
CA ILE A 69 3.24 3.82 -0.82
C ILE A 69 2.54 4.95 -0.02
N ILE A 70 1.94 4.64 1.13
CA ILE A 70 1.37 5.65 2.05
C ILE A 70 2.46 6.62 2.52
N GLY A 71 3.63 6.10 2.93
CA GLY A 71 4.78 6.89 3.33
C GLY A 71 5.22 7.87 2.24
N ASP A 72 5.35 7.39 1.02
CA ASP A 72 5.71 8.22 -0.13
C ASP A 72 4.69 9.33 -0.37
N MET A 73 3.40 9.00 -0.49
CA MET A 73 2.34 10.00 -0.73
C MET A 73 2.21 11.02 0.40
N TYR A 74 2.40 10.59 1.66
CA TYR A 74 2.28 11.47 2.82
C TYR A 74 3.43 12.49 2.90
N GLN A 75 4.66 12.06 2.60
CA GLN A 75 5.86 12.90 2.66
C GLN A 75 6.02 13.77 1.40
N ASN A 76 5.75 13.21 0.21
CA ASN A 76 6.02 13.83 -1.09
C ASN A 76 4.72 14.40 -1.71
N ARG A 77 4.24 15.52 -1.15
CA ARG A 77 2.94 16.14 -1.53
C ARG A 77 3.01 17.23 -2.61
N ALA A 78 4.20 17.58 -3.06
CA ALA A 78 4.40 18.55 -4.11
C ALA A 78 4.61 17.85 -5.46
N ALA A 79 4.15 18.47 -6.54
CA ALA A 79 4.41 17.95 -7.89
C ALA A 79 5.89 17.95 -8.26
N GLN A 80 6.70 18.80 -7.60
CA GLN A 80 8.13 18.92 -7.78
C GLN A 80 8.79 19.10 -6.41
N THR A 81 9.99 18.55 -6.28
CA THR A 81 10.85 18.66 -5.10
C THR A 81 12.24 19.08 -5.53
N ASP A 82 12.96 19.81 -4.68
CA ASP A 82 14.33 20.23 -4.97
C ASP A 82 15.31 19.04 -5.04
N ALA A 83 14.98 17.95 -4.34
CA ALA A 83 15.72 16.70 -4.39
C ALA A 83 15.09 15.70 -5.37
N ALA A 84 15.94 14.92 -6.05
CA ALA A 84 15.49 13.82 -6.90
C ALA A 84 14.88 12.68 -6.06
N LEU A 85 13.74 12.15 -6.51
CA LEU A 85 13.11 10.98 -5.93
C LEU A 85 13.60 9.70 -6.63
N PHE A 86 13.88 8.68 -5.84
CA PHE A 86 14.33 7.38 -6.32
C PHE A 86 13.28 6.31 -6.02
N ILE A 87 13.12 5.37 -6.95
CA ILE A 87 12.18 4.27 -6.80
C ILE A 87 12.60 3.41 -5.61
N ASN A 88 11.64 3.14 -4.72
CA ASN A 88 11.85 2.18 -3.65
C ASN A 88 11.69 0.75 -4.19
N ILE A 89 12.82 0.08 -4.46
CA ILE A 89 12.86 -1.30 -4.97
C ILE A 89 12.17 -2.31 -4.06
N ALA A 90 11.99 -2.01 -2.76
CA ALA A 90 11.28 -2.88 -1.84
C ALA A 90 9.80 -3.02 -2.23
N CYS A 91 9.15 -1.94 -2.70
CA CYS A 91 7.76 -1.98 -3.15
C CYS A 91 7.58 -3.02 -4.28
N GLU A 92 8.44 -2.98 -5.29
CA GLU A 92 8.39 -3.92 -6.41
C GLU A 92 8.70 -5.36 -5.97
N ARG A 93 9.69 -5.54 -5.10
CA ARG A 93 10.08 -6.87 -4.59
C ARG A 93 8.97 -7.52 -3.77
N LEU A 94 8.27 -6.75 -2.94
CA LEU A 94 7.16 -7.23 -2.12
C LEU A 94 5.93 -7.57 -2.97
N MET A 95 5.62 -6.76 -3.98
CA MET A 95 4.44 -6.99 -4.83
C MET A 95 4.69 -8.02 -5.95
N GLY A 96 5.95 -8.18 -6.39
CA GLY A 96 6.34 -9.00 -7.54
C GLY A 96 5.79 -10.43 -7.57
N PRO A 97 5.79 -11.19 -6.45
CA PRO A 97 5.22 -12.54 -6.42
C PRO A 97 3.72 -12.58 -6.72
N TYR A 98 2.99 -11.52 -6.42
CA TYR A 98 1.53 -11.45 -6.51
C TYR A 98 1.03 -10.98 -7.88
N VAL A 99 1.93 -10.40 -8.70
CA VAL A 99 1.60 -9.89 -10.03
C VAL A 99 1.05 -11.02 -10.91
N LYS A 100 -0.09 -10.77 -11.54
CA LYS A 100 -0.65 -11.62 -12.59
C LYS A 100 0.27 -11.57 -13.81
N LYS A 101 1.19 -12.52 -13.89
CA LYS A 101 2.01 -12.71 -15.10
C LYS A 101 1.11 -13.19 -16.22
N GLY A 102 0.72 -12.28 -17.11
CA GLY A 102 0.18 -12.65 -18.42
C GLY A 102 1.26 -13.41 -19.19
N VAL A 103 0.93 -14.60 -19.70
CA VAL A 103 1.72 -15.21 -20.75
C VAL A 103 1.51 -14.32 -21.97
N LYS A 104 2.54 -13.57 -22.38
CA LYS A 104 2.56 -12.92 -23.69
C LYS A 104 2.76 -13.95 -24.79
#